data_AF-A0A350QT78-F1
#
_entry.id   AF-A0A350QT78-F1
#
_cell.length_a   1.000
_cell.length_b   1.000
_cell.length_c   1.000
_cell.angle_alpha   90.00
_cell.angle_beta   90.00
_cell.angle_gamma   90.00
#
_symmetry.space_group_name_H-M   'P 1'
#
loop_
_entity.id
_entity.type
_entity.pdbx_description
1 polymer ?
#
loop_
_entity_poly.entity_id
_entity_poly.type
_entity_poly.pdbx_seq_one_letter_code
_entity_poly.pdbx_strand_id
1 'polypeptide(L)' 'MLDKNRLIELIQATNKSSDRAWLEQFDCDDLRLYLDHLDMTLEPRGGQSRWTRRGDTPAVVWRKAG' A
#
# COMPACT_ATOMS: atom_id res chain seq x y z
N MET A 1 -13.80 14.99 -0.82
CA MET A 1 -13.41 13.61 -1.19
C MET A 1 -12.06 13.71 -1.88
N LEU A 2 -11.06 12.89 -1.55
CA LEU A 2 -9.80 12.93 -2.31
C LEU A 2 -10.00 12.23 -3.65
N ASP A 3 -9.63 12.89 -4.74
CA ASP A 3 -9.65 12.31 -6.08
C ASP A 3 -8.57 11.23 -6.25
N LYS A 4 -8.84 10.25 -7.13
CA LYS A 4 -7.93 9.14 -7.45
C LYS A 4 -6.51 9.62 -7.78
N ASN A 5 -6.41 10.62 -8.67
CA ASN A 5 -5.13 11.20 -9.05
C ASN A 5 -4.37 11.78 -7.85
N ARG A 6 -5.09 12.38 -6.89
CA ARG A 6 -4.47 12.93 -5.69
C ARG A 6 -3.92 11.85 -4.77
N LEU A 7 -4.62 10.72 -4.64
CA LEU A 7 -4.12 9.56 -3.89
C LEU A 7 -2.85 9.00 -4.54
N ILE A 8 -2.84 8.86 -5.87
CA ILE A 8 -1.68 8.39 -6.64
C ILE A 8 -0.45 9.30 -6.46
N GLU A 9 -0.65 10.62 -6.49
CA GLU A 9 0.43 11.59 -6.23
C GLU A 9 0.99 11.46 -4.81
N LEU A 10 0.12 11.31 -3.80
CA LEU A 10 0.54 11.14 -2.41
C LEU A 10 1.33 9.84 -2.24
N ILE A 11 0.84 8.75 -2.82
CA ILE A 11 1.54 7.45 -2.81
C ILE A 11 2.91 7.57 -3.45
N GLN A 12 3.04 8.25 -4.61
CA GLN A 12 4.34 8.46 -5.26
C GLN A 12 5.27 9.41 -4.48
N ALA A 13 4.72 10.41 -3.79
CA ALA A 13 5.50 11.29 -2.94
C ALA A 13 6.08 10.53 -1.73
N THR A 14 5.30 9.61 -1.16
CA THR A 14 5.66 8.75 -0.03
C THR A 14 6.58 7.61 -0.45
N ASN A 15 6.28 6.94 -1.56
CA ASN A 15 7.06 5.86 -2.15
C ASN A 15 7.38 6.17 -3.62
N LYS A 16 8.56 6.77 -3.85
CA LYS A 16 9.03 7.14 -5.19
C LYS A 16 9.23 5.95 -6.15
N SER A 17 9.21 4.72 -5.63
CA SER A 17 9.32 3.49 -6.43
C SER A 17 7.98 2.95 -6.91
N SER A 18 6.85 3.50 -6.46
CA SER A 18 5.52 3.10 -6.95
C SER A 18 5.27 3.63 -8.36
N ASP A 19 5.01 2.72 -9.29
CA ASP A 19 4.68 3.08 -10.68
C ASP A 19 3.25 3.63 -10.81
N ARG A 20 3.09 4.72 -11.57
CA ARG A 20 1.79 5.37 -11.76
C ARG A 20 0.79 4.48 -12.50
N ALA A 21 1.20 3.86 -13.60
CA ALA A 21 0.31 3.01 -14.41
C ALA A 21 -0.13 1.76 -13.64
N TRP A 22 0.70 1.30 -12.70
CA TRP A 22 0.31 0.28 -11.74
C TRP A 22 -0.77 0.78 -10.76
N LEU A 23 -0.59 1.97 -10.17
CA LEU A 23 -1.58 2.55 -9.24
C LEU A 23 -2.91 2.92 -9.90
N GLU A 24 -2.90 3.26 -11.19
CA GLU A 24 -4.12 3.56 -11.95
C GLU A 24 -5.06 2.36 -12.11
N GLN A 25 -4.58 1.13 -11.90
CA GLN A 25 -5.40 -0.09 -11.95
C GLN A 25 -6.28 -0.28 -10.70
N PHE A 26 -6.04 0.47 -9.62
CA PHE A 26 -6.76 0.35 -8.36
C PHE A 26 -7.83 1.43 -8.19
N ASP A 27 -8.86 1.13 -7.41
CA ASP A 27 -9.89 2.10 -7.06
C ASP A 27 -9.46 3.05 -5.94
N CYS A 28 -10.23 4.13 -5.75
CA CYS A 28 -9.92 5.14 -4.73
C CYS A 28 -9.81 4.56 -3.31
N ASP A 29 -10.66 3.60 -2.96
CA ASP A 29 -10.65 2.96 -1.65
C ASP A 29 -9.38 2.12 -1.42
N ASP A 30 -8.96 1.35 -2.42
CA ASP A 30 -7.72 0.57 -2.36
C ASP A 30 -6.48 1.46 -2.28
N LEU A 31 -6.44 2.53 -3.06
CA LEU A 31 -5.36 3.52 -3.00
C LEU A 31 -5.32 4.21 -1.63
N ARG A 32 -6.47 4.45 -1.01
CA ARG A 32 -6.54 5.02 0.34
C ARG A 32 -5.95 4.06 1.37
N LEU A 33 -6.33 2.78 1.31
CA LEU A 33 -5.78 1.75 2.20
C LEU A 33 -4.27 1.57 2.00
N TYR A 34 -3.80 1.64 0.76
CA TYR A 34 -2.38 1.55 0.46
C TYR A 34 -1.59 2.74 0.98
N LEU A 35 -2.13 3.97 0.86
CA LEU A 35 -1.50 5.16 1.42
C LEU A 35 -1.42 5.12 2.95
N ASP A 36 -2.49 4.67 3.63
CA ASP A 36 -2.52 4.45 5.08
C ASP A 36 -1.46 3.41 5.50
N HIS A 37 -1.35 2.32 4.76
CA HIS A 37 -0.32 1.31 4.98
C HIS A 37 1.10 1.88 4.82
N LEU A 38 1.33 2.71 3.81
CA LEU A 38 2.63 3.35 3.60
C LEU A 38 3.00 4.25 4.78
N ASP A 39 2.07 5.06 5.27
CA ASP A 39 2.27 5.95 6.43
C ASP A 39 2.69 5.16 7.68
N MET A 40 2.01 4.04 7.96
CA MET A 40 2.35 3.13 9.06
C MET A 40 3.72 2.45 8.91
N THR A 41 4.17 2.20 7.67
CA THR A 41 5.45 1.50 7.41
C THR A 41 6.66 2.43 7.37
N LEU A 42 6.45 3.74 7.15
CA LEU A 42 7.49 4.76 7.10
C LEU A 42 7.83 5.36 8.47
N GLU A 43 7.05 5.08 9.52
CA GLU A 43 7.50 5.35 10.88
C GLU A 43 8.85 4.65 11.14
N PRO A 44 9.85 5.38 11.67
CA PRO A 44 11.14 4.79 11.98
C PRO A 44 10.91 3.71 13.03
N ARG A 45 11.11 2.44 12.62
CA ARG A 45 11.07 1.16 13.37
C ARG A 45 11.35 1.26 14.88
N GLY A 46 10.49 1.93 15.61
CA GLY A 46 10.64 2.18 17.03
C GLY A 46 10.03 1.03 17.82
N GLY A 47 10.65 -0.16 17.76
CA GLY A 47 10.49 -1.28 18.72
C GLY A 47 9.09 -1.81 19.06
N GLN A 48 8.00 -1.22 18.56
CA GLN A 48 6.62 -1.45 19.00
C GLN A 48 5.64 -1.58 17.81
N SER A 49 6.11 -1.50 16.56
CA SER A 49 5.27 -1.65 15.37
C SER A 49 4.85 -3.11 15.19
N ARG A 50 3.85 -3.51 15.97
CA ARG A 50 3.31 -4.85 16.03
C ARG A 50 2.32 -4.99 14.88
N TRP A 51 2.81 -5.50 13.76
CA TRP A 51 2.01 -5.90 12.59
C TRP A 51 0.85 -6.78 13.06
N THR A 52 -0.33 -6.17 13.25
CA THR A 52 -1.53 -6.93 13.60
C THR A 52 -2.13 -7.39 12.29
N ARG A 53 -1.70 -8.59 11.86
CA ARG A 53 -2.32 -9.27 10.72
C ARG A 53 -3.83 -9.35 10.98
N ARG A 54 -4.64 -8.66 10.17
CA ARG A 54 -6.05 -9.04 10.03
C ARG A 54 -6.04 -10.44 9.41
N GLY A 55 -6.62 -11.41 10.11
CA GLY A 55 -6.50 -12.85 9.85
C GLY A 55 -7.12 -13.37 8.55
N ASP A 56 -7.24 -12.55 7.51
CA ASP A 56 -8.01 -12.84 6.30
C ASP A 56 -7.18 -12.86 5.00
N THR A 57 -5.86 -12.67 5.07
CA THR A 57 -5.02 -12.67 3.86
C THR A 57 -3.97 -13.80 3.94
N PRO A 58 -4.09 -14.87 3.13
CA PRO A 58 -3.08 -15.94 3.12
C PRO A 58 -1.73 -15.36 2.70
N ALA A 59 -0.73 -15.61 3.54
CA ALA A 59 0.62 -15.14 3.31
C ALA A 59 1.25 -15.94 2.15
N VAL A 60 1.55 -15.23 1.06
CA VAL A 60 2.35 -15.69 -0.08
C VAL A 60 1.64 -16.72 -0.96
N VAL A 61 1.01 -16.24 -2.04
CA VAL A 61 0.62 -17.09 -3.17
C VAL A 61 1.87 -17.34 -4.01
N TRP A 62 2.53 -18.49 -3.81
CA TRP A 62 3.56 -18.96 -4.73
C TRP A 62 2.89 -19.35 -6.06
N ARG A 63 3.22 -18.65 -7.15
CA ARG A 63 2.86 -19.15 -8.48
C ARG A 63 3.79 -20.32 -8.78
N LYS A 64 3.28 -21.56 -8.69
CA LYS A 64 4.01 -22.75 -9.10
C LYS A 64 4.24 -22.66 -10.61
N ALA A 65 5.49 -22.49 -11.04
CA ALA A 65 5.88 -22.73 -12.42
C ALA A 65 5.75 -24.25 -12.68
N GLY A 66 5.10 -24.60 -13.79
CA GLY A 66 4.98 -25.98 -14.28
C GLY A 66 6.28 -26.50 -14.87
#